data_AF-A0A955G8X0-F1
#
_entry.id   AF-A0A955G8X0-F1
#
_cell.length_a   1.000
_cell.length_b   1.000
_cell.length_c   1.000
_cell.angle_alpha   90.00
_cell.angle_beta   90.00
_cell.angle_gamma   90.00
#
_symmetry.space_group_name_H-M   'P 1'
#
loop_
_entity.id
_entity.type
_entity.pdbx_description
1 polymer ?
#
loop_
_entity_poly.entity_id
_entity_poly.type
_entity_poly.pdbx_seq_one_letter_code
_entity_poly.pdbx_strand_id
1 'polypeptide(L)'
;VVEIAKNVQPSERGELEITSVNEEYLKRGKLKVTTLDDGDVWLDTGTIDSLSDATDFVRVLQKRTGQIIGSPEKIAYEQGFINQEQLQNLANPLKKSGYGKYINS
;
A
#
# COMPACT_ATOMS: atom_id res chain seq x y z
N VAL A 1 3.82 18.25 -9.85
CA VAL A 1 2.81 18.18 -8.78
C VAL A 1 2.97 19.28 -7.73
N VAL A 2 4.16 19.51 -7.16
CA VAL A 2 4.37 20.51 -6.09
C VAL A 2 3.83 21.91 -6.42
N GLU A 3 4.12 22.42 -7.61
CA GLU A 3 3.62 23.73 -8.05
C GLU A 3 2.09 23.77 -8.20
N ILE A 4 1.47 22.70 -8.71
CA ILE A 4 0.01 22.61 -8.82
C ILE A 4 -0.59 22.63 -7.42
N ALA A 5 -0.09 21.78 -6.52
CA ALA A 5 -0.57 21.67 -5.14
C ALA A 5 -0.48 23.00 -4.36
N LYS A 6 0.59 23.79 -4.57
CA LYS A 6 0.73 25.14 -3.96
C LYS A 6 -0.34 26.13 -4.40
N ASN A 7 -0.95 25.92 -5.55
CA ASN A 7 -1.96 26.81 -6.12
C ASN A 7 -3.41 26.29 -5.95
N VAL A 8 -3.58 25.08 -5.39
CA VAL A 8 -4.92 24.53 -5.10
C VAL A 8 -5.62 25.42 -4.07
N GLN A 9 -6.86 25.78 -4.36
CA GLN A 9 -7.71 26.52 -3.42
C GLN A 9 -8.50 25.53 -2.54
N PRO A 10 -8.76 25.87 -1.27
CA PRO A 10 -9.61 25.04 -0.41
C PRO A 10 -11.00 24.82 -1.02
N SER A 11 -11.54 23.61 -0.89
CA SER A 11 -12.90 23.27 -1.28
C SER A 11 -13.94 23.86 -0.33
N GLU A 12 -15.23 23.64 -0.61
CA GLU A 12 -16.34 24.08 0.27
C GLU A 12 -16.23 23.51 1.69
N ARG A 13 -15.61 22.32 1.85
CA ARG A 13 -15.31 21.71 3.16
C ARG A 13 -13.97 22.13 3.76
N GLY A 14 -13.25 23.05 3.11
CA GLY A 14 -11.98 23.61 3.60
C GLY A 14 -10.74 22.75 3.34
N GLU A 15 -10.83 21.73 2.48
CA GLU A 15 -9.72 20.81 2.19
C GLU A 15 -8.99 21.19 0.89
N LEU A 16 -7.68 20.88 0.81
CA LEU A 16 -6.93 20.92 -0.43
C LEU A 16 -7.10 19.57 -1.15
N GLU A 17 -8.01 19.51 -2.10
CA GLU A 17 -8.45 18.26 -2.72
C GLU A 17 -7.42 17.68 -3.70
N ILE A 18 -7.15 16.38 -3.59
CA ILE A 18 -6.37 15.66 -4.61
C ILE A 18 -7.08 15.69 -5.97
N THR A 19 -8.42 15.76 -5.98
CA THR A 19 -9.22 15.91 -7.19
C THR A 19 -8.86 17.17 -7.96
N SER A 20 -8.62 18.30 -7.29
CA SER A 20 -8.20 19.55 -7.95
C SER A 20 -6.83 19.42 -8.62
N VAL A 21 -5.91 18.65 -8.02
CA VAL A 21 -4.62 18.31 -8.64
C VAL A 21 -4.84 17.43 -9.88
N ASN A 22 -5.68 16.39 -9.77
CA ASN A 22 -5.99 15.49 -10.89
C ASN A 22 -6.67 16.23 -12.05
N GLU A 23 -7.60 17.15 -11.76
CA GLU A 23 -8.25 18.03 -12.74
C GLU A 23 -7.24 18.90 -13.49
N GLU A 24 -6.23 19.44 -12.81
CA GLU A 24 -5.19 20.23 -13.47
C GLU A 24 -4.34 19.37 -14.42
N TYR A 25 -3.99 18.14 -14.01
CA TYR A 25 -3.33 17.19 -14.90
C TYR A 25 -4.23 16.79 -16.09
N LEU A 26 -5.55 16.67 -15.87
CA LEU A 26 -6.53 16.41 -16.92
C LEU A 26 -6.61 17.57 -17.92
N LYS A 27 -6.72 18.82 -17.43
CA LYS A 27 -6.70 20.04 -18.26
C LYS A 27 -5.45 20.15 -19.12
N ARG A 28 -4.30 19.70 -18.60
CA ARG A 28 -3.01 19.67 -19.32
C ARG A 28 -2.89 18.51 -20.31
N GLY A 29 -3.88 17.61 -20.40
CA GLY A 29 -3.77 16.38 -21.19
C GLY A 29 -2.68 15.42 -20.72
N LYS A 30 -2.27 15.53 -19.45
CA LYS A 30 -1.18 14.76 -18.83
C LYS A 30 -1.68 13.73 -17.81
N LEU A 31 -2.99 13.66 -17.56
CA LEU A 31 -3.58 12.62 -16.73
C LEU A 31 -3.61 11.30 -17.50
N LYS A 32 -3.08 10.25 -16.88
CA LYS A 32 -3.23 8.87 -17.33
C LYS A 32 -4.04 8.11 -16.30
N VAL A 33 -5.04 7.37 -16.75
CA VAL A 33 -5.89 6.53 -15.89
C VAL A 33 -5.59 5.07 -16.24
N THR A 34 -5.37 4.26 -15.20
CA THR A 34 -5.25 2.81 -15.30
C THR A 34 -6.42 2.21 -14.53
N THR A 35 -7.18 1.34 -15.19
CA THR A 35 -8.26 0.59 -14.55
C THR A 35 -7.68 -0.58 -13.76
N LEU A 36 -8.33 -0.90 -12.64
CA LEU A 36 -8.10 -2.16 -11.94
C LEU A 36 -8.79 -3.29 -12.71
N ASP A 37 -8.12 -4.43 -12.85
CA ASP A 37 -8.65 -5.61 -13.54
C ASP A 37 -9.58 -6.41 -12.62
N ASP A 38 -10.38 -7.34 -13.18
CA ASP A 38 -11.38 -8.12 -12.42
C ASP A 38 -10.80 -8.92 -11.22
N GLY A 39 -9.49 -9.17 -11.21
CA GLY A 39 -8.79 -9.86 -10.12
C GLY A 39 -8.21 -8.95 -9.04
N ASP A 40 -8.21 -7.64 -9.26
CA ASP A 40 -7.69 -6.67 -8.31
C ASP A 40 -8.69 -6.45 -7.18
N VAL A 41 -8.17 -6.26 -5.96
CA VAL A 41 -9.00 -6.02 -4.79
C VAL A 41 -8.60 -4.71 -4.13
N TRP A 42 -9.55 -3.78 -4.08
CA TRP A 42 -9.43 -2.53 -3.34
C TRP A 42 -10.29 -2.62 -2.08
N LEU A 43 -9.61 -2.71 -0.93
CA LEU A 43 -10.26 -2.89 0.38
C LEU A 43 -10.55 -1.52 1.01
N ASP A 44 -11.81 -1.30 1.40
CA ASP A 44 -12.21 -0.13 2.18
C ASP A 44 -11.99 -0.39 3.68
N THR A 45 -11.62 0.65 4.41
CA THR A 45 -11.45 0.64 5.87
C THR A 45 -12.15 1.82 6.55
N GLY A 46 -13.12 2.44 5.88
CA GLY A 46 -13.86 3.60 6.38
C GLY A 46 -14.87 3.29 7.48
N THR A 47 -15.25 2.02 7.65
CA THR A 47 -16.18 1.54 8.69
C THR A 47 -15.63 0.31 9.42
N ILE A 48 -16.18 0.02 10.61
CA ILE A 48 -15.83 -1.19 11.38
C ILE A 48 -16.07 -2.46 10.55
N ASP A 49 -17.20 -2.53 9.85
CA ASP A 49 -17.56 -3.67 9.02
C ASP A 49 -16.59 -3.82 7.84
N SER A 50 -16.32 -2.73 7.09
CA SER A 50 -15.36 -2.76 5.98
C SER A 50 -13.94 -3.15 6.43
N LEU A 51 -13.52 -2.69 7.61
CA LEU A 51 -12.22 -3.05 8.17
C LEU A 51 -12.16 -4.54 8.57
N SER A 52 -13.27 -5.08 9.10
CA SER A 52 -13.39 -6.51 9.40
C SER A 52 -13.29 -7.34 8.12
N ASP A 53 -14.00 -6.95 7.06
CA ASP A 53 -13.95 -7.61 5.76
C ASP A 53 -12.53 -7.58 5.16
N ALA A 54 -11.87 -6.42 5.22
CA ALA A 54 -10.48 -6.27 4.78
C ALA A 54 -9.52 -7.18 5.56
N THR A 55 -9.70 -7.25 6.88
CA THR A 55 -8.91 -8.12 7.77
C THR A 55 -9.09 -9.59 7.40
N ASP A 56 -10.33 -10.01 7.17
CA ASP A 56 -10.64 -11.38 6.80
C ASP A 56 -10.10 -11.76 5.42
N PHE A 57 -10.21 -10.85 4.45
CA PHE A 57 -9.63 -11.03 3.12
C PHE A 57 -8.12 -11.30 3.20
N VAL A 58 -7.37 -10.41 3.87
CA VAL A 58 -5.91 -10.57 4.07
C VAL A 58 -5.62 -11.87 4.82
N ARG A 59 -6.35 -12.16 5.90
CA ARG A 59 -6.16 -13.39 6.70
C ARG A 59 -6.31 -14.66 5.87
N VAL A 60 -7.34 -14.74 5.03
CA VAL A 60 -7.60 -15.92 4.19
C VAL A 60 -6.51 -16.09 3.13
N LEU A 61 -6.15 -15.02 2.43
CA LEU A 61 -5.10 -15.09 1.40
C LEU A 61 -3.75 -15.51 1.97
N GLN A 62 -3.33 -14.90 3.08
CA GLN A 62 -2.04 -15.23 3.69
C GLN A 62 -2.00 -16.68 4.19
N LYS A 63 -3.12 -17.19 4.74
CA LYS A 63 -3.22 -18.60 5.16
C LYS A 63 -3.17 -19.57 3.98
N ARG A 64 -3.75 -19.20 2.83
CA ARG A 64 -3.82 -20.08 1.66
C ARG A 64 -2.54 -20.10 0.84
N THR A 65 -1.87 -18.96 0.72
CA THR A 65 -0.67 -18.80 -0.11
C THR A 65 0.63 -18.97 0.69
N GLY A 66 0.59 -18.76 2.02
CA GLY A 66 1.79 -18.66 2.85
C GLY A 66 2.57 -17.36 2.65
N GLN A 67 2.10 -16.46 1.79
CA GLN A 67 2.70 -15.15 1.55
C GLN A 67 2.06 -14.09 2.44
N ILE A 68 2.86 -13.21 3.04
CA ILE A 68 2.36 -12.08 3.80
C ILE A 68 2.22 -10.87 2.87
N ILE A 69 1.03 -10.27 2.86
CA ILE A 69 0.70 -9.09 2.08
C ILE A 69 1.28 -7.86 2.78
N GLY A 70 1.99 -7.01 2.05
CA GLY A 70 2.53 -5.76 2.59
C GLY A 70 3.73 -5.93 3.53
N SER A 71 4.62 -6.90 3.26
CA SER A 71 5.88 -7.06 4.01
C SER A 71 7.00 -6.16 3.45
N PRO A 72 7.32 -5.02 4.08
CA PRO A 72 8.33 -4.10 3.56
C PRO A 72 9.74 -4.71 3.58
N GLU A 73 10.07 -5.54 4.56
CA GLU A 73 11.41 -6.14 4.68
C GLU A 73 11.68 -7.11 3.52
N LYS A 74 10.68 -7.94 3.17
CA LYS A 74 10.80 -8.87 2.06
C LYS A 74 10.95 -8.14 0.73
N ILE A 75 10.12 -7.12 0.48
CA ILE A 75 10.24 -6.30 -0.74
C ILE A 75 11.58 -5.57 -0.79
N ALA A 76 12.05 -5.01 0.33
CA ALA A 76 13.36 -4.34 0.37
C ALA A 76 14.51 -5.29 0.01
N TYR A 77 14.45 -6.54 0.44
CA TYR A 77 15.44 -7.56 0.06
C TYR A 77 15.31 -7.96 -1.42
N GLU A 78 14.10 -8.23 -1.92
CA GLU A 78 13.84 -8.58 -3.32
C GLU A 78 14.27 -7.46 -4.30
N GLN A 79 14.12 -6.20 -3.89
CA GLN A 79 14.57 -5.02 -4.64
C GLN A 79 16.07 -4.71 -4.45
N GLY A 80 16.78 -5.43 -3.58
CA GLY A 80 18.21 -5.25 -3.32
C GLY A 80 18.55 -4.00 -2.48
N PHE A 81 17.58 -3.40 -1.79
CA PHE A 81 17.81 -2.28 -0.86
C PHE A 81 18.51 -2.73 0.42
N ILE A 82 18.33 -3.99 0.80
CA ILE A 82 19.03 -4.63 1.92
C ILE A 82 19.64 -5.95 1.46
N ASN A 83 20.74 -6.34 2.10
CA ASN A 83 21.38 -7.63 1.88
C ASN A 83 20.84 -8.72 2.83
N GLN A 84 21.28 -9.96 2.61
CA GLN A 84 20.85 -11.12 3.41
C GLN A 84 21.14 -10.96 4.91
N GLU A 85 22.28 -10.36 5.28
CA GLU A 85 22.66 -10.16 6.68
C GLU A 85 21.71 -9.17 7.37
N GLN A 86 21.40 -8.06 6.70
CA GLN A 86 20.44 -7.08 7.18
C GLN A 86 19.04 -7.67 7.33
N LEU A 87 18.57 -8.46 6.36
CA LEU A 87 17.29 -9.17 6.44
C LEU A 87 17.27 -10.13 7.64
N GLN A 88 18.34 -10.89 7.85
CA GLN A 88 18.46 -11.82 8.97
C GLN A 88 18.40 -11.09 10.32
N ASN A 89 19.08 -9.95 10.43
CA ASN A 89 19.07 -9.11 11.63
C ASN A 89 17.67 -8.58 11.95
N LEU A 90 16.89 -8.15 10.95
CA LEU A 90 15.49 -7.75 11.12
C LEU A 90 14.59 -8.93 11.52
N ALA A 91 14.85 -10.11 10.96
CA ALA A 91 14.01 -11.28 11.16
C ALA A 91 14.21 -11.97 12.51
N ASN A 92 15.44 -11.96 13.05
CA ASN A 92 15.79 -12.59 14.31
C ASN A 92 14.87 -12.25 15.50
N PRO A 93 14.61 -10.98 15.83
CA PRO A 93 13.71 -10.63 16.94
C PRO A 93 12.26 -11.06 16.69
N LEU A 94 11.85 -11.18 15.42
CA LEU A 94 10.47 -11.46 15.03
C LEU A 94 10.16 -12.97 14.91
N LYS A 95 11.14 -13.85 15.09
CA LYS A 95 10.99 -15.31 14.96
C LYS A 95 9.87 -15.90 15.80
N LYS A 96 9.63 -15.36 17.01
CA LYS A 96 8.58 -15.83 17.93
C LYS A 96 7.16 -15.59 17.40
N SER A 97 6.95 -14.54 16.61
CA SER A 97 5.64 -14.21 16.03
C SER A 97 5.29 -15.05 14.79
N GLY A 98 6.26 -15.79 14.24
CA GLY A 98 6.14 -16.43 12.93
C GLY A 98 6.54 -15.51 11.77
N TYR A 99 6.38 -14.19 11.89
CA TYR A 99 6.76 -13.23 10.83
C TYR A 99 8.26 -13.30 10.50
N GLY A 100 9.13 -13.40 11.52
CA GLY A 100 10.57 -13.56 11.31
C GLY A 100 10.97 -14.87 10.64
N LYS A 101 10.11 -15.91 10.66
CA LYS A 101 10.34 -17.13 9.88
C LYS A 101 9.98 -16.89 8.42
N TYR A 102 8.85 -16.22 8.16
CA TYR A 102 8.39 -15.87 6.82
C TYR A 102 9.39 -15.01 6.04
N ILE A 103 9.93 -13.94 6.64
CA ILE A 103 10.86 -13.07 5.89
C ILE A 103 12.26 -13.68 5.70
N ASN A 104 12.58 -14.79 6.38
CA ASN A 104 13.84 -15.55 6.17
C ASN A 104 13.71 -16.68 5.14
N SER A 105 12.48 -17.01 4.69
CA SER A 105 12.20 -18.06 3.71
C SER A 105 12.03 -17.50 2.30
#